data_AF-G7V7Z7-F1
#
_entry.id   AF-G7V7Z7-F1
#
_cell.length_a   1.000
_cell.length_b   1.000
_cell.length_c   1.000
_cell.angle_alpha   90.00
_cell.angle_beta   90.00
_cell.angle_gamma   90.00
#
_symmetry.space_group_name_H-M   'P 1'
#
loop_
_entity.id
_entity.type
_entity.pdbx_description
1 polymer ?
#
loop_
_entity_poly.entity_id
_entity_poly.type
_entity_poly.pdbx_seq_one_letter_code
_entity_poly.pdbx_strand_id
1 'polypeptide(L)'
;MLYKTGIQTLKRGVNLLITIVGCGALGSLFAARMLESGVDVQALQRPGAHYEVLKEKGLTLLELEGEEKSFSFPVYDDIDSCAPSDLVIILVKAFQTPHVAPKLLPLLKEDGAILTLQNGLGNVEVLKEHVPLKKLFAGSVTYGAYRVAPGVVKAAGEGKIKFGPLDKMVSPEPVMDFLKQSGLNVELVDDPMRVLWEKVAINAMINPVVALARCNNGKILEVREALELCRVLFDEALEAARCEGITLDEESLWSFAMEVLEKTAANRPSMLQDLESGRRTENEAISGYILKAAEKKGVELPATKVVYSLMKLAEHAAIKDYVV
;
A
#
# COMPACT_ATOMS: atom_id res chain seq x y z
N MET A 1 25.41 14.10 34.21
CA MET A 1 24.03 14.55 33.97
C MET A 1 23.32 13.42 33.25
N LEU A 2 22.61 12.57 34.00
CA LEU A 2 22.01 11.33 33.51
C LEU A 2 20.68 11.66 32.82
N TYR A 3 20.59 11.43 31.51
CA TYR A 3 19.31 11.41 30.81
C TYR A 3 18.53 10.18 31.27
N LYS A 4 17.41 10.39 31.96
CA LYS A 4 16.42 9.36 32.25
C LYS A 4 15.72 8.98 30.94
N THR A 5 16.15 7.89 30.30
CA THR A 5 15.38 7.22 29.26
C THR A 5 14.28 6.39 29.94
N GLY A 6 13.07 6.96 30.00
CA GLY A 6 11.87 6.27 30.43
C GLY A 6 11.01 5.89 29.23
N ILE A 7 11.39 4.87 28.47
CA ILE A 7 10.43 4.11 27.67
C ILE A 7 10.21 2.83 28.46
N GLN A 8 9.05 2.75 29.13
CA GLN A 8 8.62 1.53 29.78
C GLN A 8 8.46 0.47 28.70
N THR A 9 9.21 -0.62 28.84
CA THR A 9 8.94 -1.89 28.17
C THR A 9 7.45 -2.19 28.36
N LEU A 10 6.68 -2.24 27.27
CA LEU A 10 5.24 -2.47 27.28
C LEU A 10 4.94 -3.70 28.15
N LYS A 11 4.31 -3.47 29.31
CA LYS A 11 3.91 -4.53 30.23
C LYS A 11 2.89 -5.42 29.51
N ARG A 12 3.18 -6.73 29.45
CA ARG A 12 2.18 -7.79 29.25
C ARG A 12 0.99 -7.51 30.18
N GLY A 13 -0.11 -6.98 29.64
CA GLY A 13 -1.27 -6.57 30.42
C GLY A 13 -2.16 -5.47 29.83
N VAL A 14 -1.79 -4.85 28.70
CA VAL A 14 -2.66 -3.92 27.96
C VAL A 14 -3.05 -4.58 26.64
N ASN A 15 -4.34 -4.81 26.41
CA ASN A 15 -4.83 -5.27 25.11
C ASN A 15 -4.49 -4.21 24.05
N LEU A 16 -3.61 -4.57 23.13
CA LEU A 16 -3.20 -3.75 22.00
C LEU A 16 -4.30 -3.80 20.94
N LEU A 17 -4.74 -2.63 20.47
CA LEU A 17 -5.75 -2.51 19.43
C LEU A 17 -5.15 -1.92 18.16
N ILE A 18 -5.29 -2.64 17.05
CA ILE A 18 -4.91 -2.18 15.71
C ILE A 18 -6.18 -1.87 14.90
N THR A 19 -6.25 -0.68 14.29
CA THR A 19 -7.27 -0.38 13.27
C THR A 19 -6.72 -0.56 11.87
N ILE A 20 -7.40 -1.34 11.05
CA ILE A 20 -7.12 -1.45 9.61
C ILE A 20 -8.07 -0.52 8.85
N VAL A 21 -7.52 0.55 8.28
CA VAL A 21 -8.26 1.50 7.43
C VAL A 21 -8.19 1.00 5.99
N GLY A 22 -9.24 0.32 5.54
CA GLY A 22 -9.29 -0.33 4.23
C GLY A 22 -9.13 -1.85 4.33
N CYS A 23 -10.14 -2.54 4.85
CA CYS A 23 -10.17 -4.01 4.93
C CYS A 23 -10.57 -4.66 3.59
N GLY A 24 -9.77 -4.40 2.56
CA GLY A 24 -9.81 -5.13 1.29
C GLY A 24 -9.07 -6.46 1.38
N ALA A 25 -8.49 -6.93 0.27
CA ALA A 25 -7.74 -8.19 0.26
C ALA A 25 -6.51 -8.16 1.19
N LEU A 26 -5.64 -7.15 1.04
CA LEU A 26 -4.45 -7.04 1.89
C LEU A 26 -4.79 -6.71 3.35
N GLY A 27 -5.75 -5.82 3.58
CA GLY A 27 -6.21 -5.50 4.93
C GLY A 27 -6.81 -6.72 5.64
N SER A 28 -7.57 -7.55 4.94
CA SER A 28 -8.08 -8.81 5.49
C SER A 28 -6.96 -9.79 5.82
N LEU A 29 -5.96 -9.95 4.95
CA LEU A 29 -4.80 -10.80 5.25
C LEU A 29 -4.10 -10.34 6.54
N PHE A 30 -3.89 -9.04 6.71
CA PHE A 30 -3.27 -8.50 7.92
C PHE A 30 -4.15 -8.70 9.15
N ALA A 31 -5.46 -8.46 9.04
CA ALA A 31 -6.42 -8.72 10.12
C ALA A 31 -6.34 -10.16 10.59
N ALA A 32 -6.35 -11.13 9.66
CA ALA A 32 -6.25 -12.55 9.97
C ALA A 32 -4.95 -12.90 10.70
N ARG A 33 -3.78 -12.44 10.20
CA ARG A 33 -2.47 -12.69 10.83
C ARG A 33 -2.37 -12.09 12.25
N MET A 34 -2.91 -10.89 12.44
CA MET A 34 -2.99 -10.22 13.75
C MET A 34 -3.89 -10.97 14.73
N LEU A 35 -5.10 -11.35 14.30
CA LEU A 35 -6.07 -12.09 15.11
C LEU A 35 -5.55 -13.48 15.48
N GLU A 36 -4.91 -14.18 14.54
CA GLU A 36 -4.25 -15.47 14.75
C GLU A 36 -3.16 -15.38 15.83
N SER A 37 -2.50 -14.23 15.93
CA SER A 37 -1.47 -13.96 16.94
C SER A 37 -2.01 -13.42 18.27
N GLY A 38 -3.35 -13.30 18.41
CA GLY A 38 -4.01 -12.80 19.62
C GLY A 38 -3.96 -11.28 19.81
N VAL A 39 -3.71 -10.52 18.74
CA VAL A 39 -3.79 -9.05 18.75
C VAL A 39 -5.22 -8.62 18.44
N ASP A 40 -5.78 -7.68 19.21
CA ASP A 40 -7.13 -7.16 18.96
C ASP A 40 -7.11 -6.28 17.70
N VAL A 41 -8.06 -6.54 16.79
CA VAL A 41 -8.19 -5.82 15.53
C VAL A 41 -9.61 -5.26 15.42
N GLN A 42 -9.71 -4.04 14.91
CA GLN A 42 -10.94 -3.54 14.29
C GLN A 42 -10.64 -3.03 12.89
N ALA A 43 -11.66 -2.91 12.05
CA ALA A 43 -11.47 -2.42 10.69
C ALA A 43 -12.49 -1.39 10.26
N LEU A 44 -12.03 -0.50 9.37
CA LEU A 44 -12.88 0.35 8.57
C LEU A 44 -12.98 -0.24 7.15
N GLN A 45 -14.21 -0.47 6.71
CA GLN A 45 -14.50 -0.95 5.36
C GLN A 45 -15.77 -0.29 4.84
N ARG A 46 -15.69 0.26 3.63
CA ARG A 46 -16.85 0.92 3.00
C ARG A 46 -18.03 -0.05 2.80
N PRO A 47 -19.28 0.45 2.84
CA PRO A 47 -20.46 -0.38 2.62
C PRO A 47 -20.44 -1.14 1.29
N GLY A 48 -21.12 -2.30 1.30
CA GLY A 48 -21.24 -3.21 0.15
C GLY A 48 -21.04 -4.66 0.57
N ALA A 49 -21.18 -5.59 -0.38
CA ALA A 49 -21.24 -7.02 -0.09
C ALA A 49 -20.09 -7.54 0.80
N HIS A 50 -18.86 -7.06 0.59
CA HIS A 50 -17.72 -7.47 1.42
C HIS A 50 -17.83 -6.99 2.87
N TYR A 51 -18.28 -5.74 3.09
CA TYR A 51 -18.51 -5.20 4.43
C TYR A 51 -19.60 -5.98 5.18
N GLU A 52 -20.74 -6.23 4.53
CA GLU A 52 -21.85 -6.95 5.16
C GLU A 52 -21.42 -8.35 5.61
N VAL A 53 -20.70 -9.10 4.76
CA VAL A 53 -20.21 -10.43 5.13
C VAL A 53 -19.18 -10.35 6.26
N LEU A 54 -18.23 -9.41 6.22
CA LEU A 54 -17.25 -9.24 7.29
C LEU A 54 -17.94 -8.95 8.64
N LYS A 55 -18.98 -8.11 8.63
CA LYS A 55 -19.74 -7.72 9.82
C LYS A 55 -20.60 -8.85 10.38
N GLU A 56 -21.28 -9.61 9.53
CA GLU A 56 -22.23 -10.65 9.95
C GLU A 56 -21.57 -12.01 10.21
N LYS A 57 -20.59 -12.39 9.38
CA LYS A 57 -20.00 -13.74 9.34
C LYS A 57 -18.51 -13.76 9.64
N GLY A 58 -17.87 -12.60 9.67
CA GLY A 58 -16.43 -12.48 9.83
C GLY A 58 -15.65 -12.67 8.53
N LEU A 59 -14.36 -12.89 8.68
CA LEU A 59 -13.38 -13.09 7.61
C LEU A 59 -13.00 -14.57 7.52
N THR A 60 -13.01 -15.10 6.31
CA THR A 60 -12.40 -16.38 5.96
C THR A 60 -11.10 -16.13 5.20
N LEU A 61 -9.97 -16.61 5.73
CA LEU A 61 -8.67 -16.65 5.08
C LEU A 61 -8.42 -18.04 4.50
N LEU A 62 -8.11 -18.08 3.20
CA LEU A 62 -7.60 -19.27 2.51
C LEU A 62 -6.08 -19.16 2.38
N GLU A 63 -5.36 -20.09 2.98
CA GLU A 63 -3.90 -20.20 2.87
C GLU A 63 -3.49 -20.71 1.48
N LEU A 64 -2.21 -20.54 1.15
CA LEU A 64 -1.63 -21.08 -0.09
C LEU A 64 -1.73 -22.60 -0.16
N GLU A 65 -1.56 -23.27 0.99
CA GLU A 65 -1.59 -24.72 1.14
C GLU A 65 -3.01 -25.28 1.26
N GLY A 66 -4.03 -24.42 1.17
CA GLY A 66 -5.44 -24.81 1.16
C GLY A 66 -6.11 -24.90 2.53
N GLU A 67 -5.39 -24.61 3.62
CA GLU A 67 -5.99 -24.44 4.94
C GLU A 67 -6.96 -23.23 4.94
N GLU A 68 -8.09 -23.38 5.62
CA GLU A 68 -9.10 -22.35 5.78
C GLU A 68 -9.23 -21.95 7.25
N LYS A 69 -9.13 -20.66 7.54
CA LYS A 69 -9.27 -20.09 8.89
C LYS A 69 -10.33 -19.01 8.90
N SER A 70 -11.14 -18.96 9.94
CA SER A 70 -12.21 -17.98 10.09
C SER A 70 -12.05 -17.14 11.36
N PHE A 71 -12.29 -15.84 11.23
CA PHE A 71 -12.07 -14.84 12.27
C PHE A 71 -13.25 -13.89 12.38
N SER A 72 -13.66 -13.57 13.61
CA SER A 72 -14.69 -12.55 13.88
C SER A 72 -14.06 -11.38 14.61
N PHE A 73 -14.34 -10.16 14.17
CA PHE A 73 -13.79 -8.93 14.73
C PHE A 73 -14.68 -7.72 14.37
N PRO A 74 -14.59 -6.60 15.10
CA PRO A 74 -15.38 -5.41 14.80
C PRO A 74 -15.04 -4.79 13.44
N VAL A 75 -16.06 -4.57 12.60
CA VAL A 75 -15.93 -3.89 11.31
C VAL A 75 -16.96 -2.78 11.21
N TYR A 76 -16.47 -1.58 10.92
CA TYR A 76 -17.25 -0.35 10.82
C TYR A 76 -17.15 0.23 9.41
N ASP A 77 -18.15 1.01 9.02
CA ASP A 77 -18.20 1.79 7.79
C ASP A 77 -17.96 3.29 8.03
N ASP A 78 -18.06 3.74 9.28
CA ASP A 78 -17.66 5.06 9.74
C ASP A 78 -16.53 4.97 10.77
N ILE A 79 -15.49 5.78 10.57
CA ILE A 79 -14.29 5.80 11.41
C ILE A 79 -14.59 6.36 12.80
N ASP A 80 -15.63 7.19 12.93
CA ASP A 80 -16.04 7.75 14.22
C ASP A 80 -16.69 6.68 15.14
N SER A 81 -17.02 5.50 14.58
CA SER A 81 -17.49 4.33 15.34
C SER A 81 -16.34 3.45 15.87
N CYS A 82 -15.11 3.67 15.40
CA CYS A 82 -13.94 2.90 15.82
C CYS A 82 -13.45 3.37 17.20
N ALA A 83 -12.97 2.43 18.03
CA ALA A 83 -12.32 2.77 19.29
C ALA A 83 -10.91 3.36 19.07
N PRO A 84 -10.38 4.22 19.95
CA PRO A 84 -9.00 4.70 19.84
C PRO A 84 -7.98 3.55 19.84
N SER A 85 -7.03 3.58 18.90
CA SER A 85 -6.08 2.48 18.64
C SER A 85 -4.63 2.84 18.93
N ASP A 86 -3.82 1.82 19.23
CA ASP A 86 -2.36 1.95 19.40
C ASP A 86 -1.66 2.06 18.05
N LEU A 87 -2.19 1.39 17.02
CA LEU A 87 -1.71 1.48 15.65
C LEU A 87 -2.87 1.56 14.67
N VAL A 88 -2.78 2.46 13.71
CA VAL A 88 -3.71 2.56 12.58
C VAL A 88 -2.94 2.27 11.30
N ILE A 89 -3.32 1.22 10.57
CA ILE A 89 -2.68 0.83 9.31
C ILE A 89 -3.57 1.25 8.14
N ILE A 90 -3.03 2.05 7.24
CA ILE A 90 -3.77 2.59 6.08
C ILE A 90 -3.50 1.74 4.85
N LEU A 91 -4.57 1.17 4.30
CA LEU A 91 -4.58 0.28 3.13
C LEU A 91 -5.70 0.61 2.13
N VAL A 92 -6.41 1.73 2.32
CA VAL A 92 -7.33 2.25 1.30
C VAL A 92 -6.58 2.63 0.02
N LYS A 93 -7.28 2.68 -1.11
CA LYS A 93 -6.68 3.16 -2.36
C LYS A 93 -6.29 4.64 -2.22
N ALA A 94 -5.22 5.07 -2.88
CA ALA A 94 -4.65 6.41 -2.70
C ALA A 94 -5.66 7.57 -2.89
N PHE A 95 -6.61 7.42 -3.82
CA PHE A 95 -7.66 8.43 -4.03
C PHE A 95 -8.68 8.56 -2.88
N GLN A 96 -8.65 7.66 -1.90
CA GLN A 96 -9.48 7.73 -0.70
C GLN A 96 -8.76 8.39 0.48
N THR A 97 -7.43 8.55 0.41
CA THR A 97 -6.60 9.13 1.47
C THR A 97 -7.11 10.52 1.92
N PRO A 98 -7.47 11.46 1.02
CA PRO A 98 -7.97 12.78 1.44
C PRO A 98 -9.27 12.74 2.25
N HIS A 99 -10.09 11.69 2.11
CA HIS A 99 -11.34 11.56 2.85
C HIS A 99 -11.14 10.98 4.24
N VAL A 100 -10.13 10.10 4.42
CA VAL A 100 -9.85 9.47 5.72
C VAL A 100 -8.88 10.28 6.57
N ALA A 101 -7.91 10.97 5.95
CA ALA A 101 -6.81 11.65 6.64
C ALA A 101 -7.25 12.63 7.76
N PRO A 102 -8.29 13.48 7.56
CA PRO A 102 -8.74 14.42 8.60
C PRO A 102 -9.25 13.74 9.88
N LYS A 103 -9.68 12.47 9.78
CA LYS A 103 -10.29 11.72 10.88
C LYS A 103 -9.31 10.77 11.59
N LEU A 104 -8.07 10.65 11.11
CA LEU A 104 -7.11 9.68 11.65
C LEU A 104 -6.52 10.08 13.00
N LEU A 105 -6.27 11.37 13.23
CA LEU A 105 -5.64 11.81 14.47
C LEU A 105 -6.52 11.56 15.71
N PRO A 106 -7.84 11.84 15.69
CA PRO A 106 -8.75 11.49 16.79
C PRO A 106 -8.88 9.98 17.05
N LEU A 107 -8.61 9.13 16.05
CA LEU A 107 -8.64 7.67 16.18
C LEU A 107 -7.44 7.12 16.95
N LEU A 108 -6.41 7.91 17.19
CA LEU A 108 -5.22 7.46 17.92
C LEU A 108 -5.39 7.60 19.43
N LYS A 109 -4.92 6.59 20.16
CA LYS A 109 -4.50 6.77 21.55
C LYS A 109 -3.38 7.82 21.63
N GLU A 110 -3.13 8.34 22.83
CA GLU A 110 -2.13 9.39 23.06
C GLU A 110 -0.74 9.03 22.49
N ASP A 111 -0.29 7.79 22.71
CA ASP A 111 0.98 7.25 22.20
C ASP A 111 0.85 6.48 20.88
N GLY A 112 -0.34 6.49 20.27
CA GLY A 112 -0.62 5.73 19.05
C GLY A 112 0.10 6.27 17.81
N ALA A 113 0.27 5.39 16.81
CA ALA A 113 0.94 5.67 15.54
C ALA A 113 0.06 5.33 14.33
N ILE A 114 0.37 5.94 13.18
CA ILE A 114 -0.23 5.66 11.88
C ILE A 114 0.86 5.12 10.95
N LEU A 115 0.58 4.00 10.31
CA LEU A 115 1.45 3.39 9.30
C LEU A 115 0.70 3.32 7.96
N THR A 116 1.18 4.04 6.94
CA THR A 116 0.69 3.87 5.57
C THR A 116 1.52 2.83 4.82
N LEU A 117 0.84 1.86 4.22
CA LEU A 117 1.41 0.83 3.34
C LEU A 117 0.76 0.82 1.96
N GLN A 118 0.17 1.96 1.60
CA GLN A 118 -0.56 2.14 0.35
C GLN A 118 0.40 2.09 -0.85
N ASN A 119 -0.13 1.71 -2.01
CA ASN A 119 0.63 1.85 -3.25
C ASN A 119 0.65 3.32 -3.70
N GLY A 120 1.69 3.65 -4.47
CA GLY A 120 1.84 4.99 -5.04
C GLY A 120 2.40 6.03 -4.06
N LEU A 121 2.57 7.24 -4.58
CA LEU A 121 3.06 8.43 -3.90
C LEU A 121 1.92 9.45 -3.73
N GLY A 122 2.15 10.50 -2.95
CA GLY A 122 1.14 11.52 -2.64
C GLY A 122 0.35 11.25 -1.37
N ASN A 123 0.30 10.00 -0.90
CA ASN A 123 -0.41 9.63 0.32
C ASN A 123 0.24 10.28 1.56
N VAL A 124 1.58 10.24 1.63
CA VAL A 124 2.33 10.79 2.75
C VAL A 124 2.15 12.31 2.85
N GLU A 125 2.14 12.99 1.71
CA GLU A 125 1.94 14.44 1.60
C GLU A 125 0.57 14.82 2.17
N VAL A 126 -0.50 14.13 1.76
CA VAL A 126 -1.86 14.33 2.29
C VAL A 126 -1.94 14.04 3.79
N LEU A 127 -1.32 12.96 4.25
CA LEU A 127 -1.36 12.57 5.67
C LEU A 127 -0.67 13.60 6.57
N LYS A 128 0.45 14.20 6.12
CA LYS A 128 1.20 15.22 6.86
C LYS A 128 0.41 16.52 7.09
N GLU A 129 -0.62 16.78 6.28
CA GLU A 129 -1.50 17.95 6.47
C GLU A 129 -2.44 17.80 7.69
N HIS A 130 -2.68 16.56 8.14
CA HIS A 130 -3.65 16.26 9.19
C HIS A 130 -3.06 15.58 10.44
N VAL A 131 -1.92 14.90 10.29
CA VAL A 131 -1.31 14.10 11.34
C VAL A 131 0.11 14.60 11.62
N PRO A 132 0.49 14.85 12.88
CA PRO A 132 1.85 15.23 13.24
C PRO A 132 2.88 14.20 12.74
N LEU A 133 3.98 14.69 12.16
CA LEU A 133 5.03 13.84 11.59
C LEU A 133 5.54 12.77 12.56
N LYS A 134 5.62 13.11 13.86
CA LYS A 134 6.04 12.20 14.93
C LYS A 134 5.14 10.97 15.15
N LYS A 135 3.94 10.96 14.57
CA LYS A 135 2.98 9.83 14.62
C LYS A 135 2.90 9.08 13.29
N LEU A 136 3.61 9.53 12.26
CA LEU A 136 3.49 8.98 10.92
C LEU A 136 4.68 8.09 10.56
N PHE A 137 4.33 6.90 10.09
CA PHE A 137 5.21 5.90 9.52
C PHE A 137 4.75 5.62 8.10
N ALA A 138 5.71 5.32 7.22
CA ALA A 138 5.43 4.93 5.86
C ALA A 138 6.25 3.71 5.49
N GLY A 139 5.73 2.93 4.56
CA GLY A 139 6.43 1.75 4.10
C GLY A 139 5.81 1.14 2.86
N SER A 140 6.46 0.10 2.38
CA SER A 140 5.98 -0.74 1.31
C SER A 140 5.75 -2.16 1.78
N VAL A 141 4.94 -2.87 1.01
CA VAL A 141 4.51 -4.24 1.28
C VAL A 141 4.60 -5.06 0.00
N THR A 142 5.08 -6.29 0.13
CA THR A 142 5.14 -7.30 -0.95
C THR A 142 4.22 -8.50 -0.72
N TYR A 143 3.49 -8.55 0.39
CA TYR A 143 2.47 -9.56 0.64
C TYR A 143 1.42 -9.56 -0.47
N GLY A 144 1.11 -10.76 -0.97
CA GLY A 144 0.09 -10.97 -1.99
C GLY A 144 -1.21 -11.47 -1.37
N ALA A 145 -2.33 -10.82 -1.69
CA ALA A 145 -3.65 -11.33 -1.36
C ALA A 145 -4.67 -10.89 -2.42
N TYR A 146 -5.67 -11.72 -2.68
CA TYR A 146 -6.81 -11.35 -3.49
C TYR A 146 -8.11 -11.85 -2.86
N ARG A 147 -9.19 -11.13 -3.16
CA ARG A 147 -10.52 -11.47 -2.67
C ARG A 147 -11.16 -12.46 -3.64
N VAL A 148 -11.52 -13.65 -3.15
CA VAL A 148 -12.21 -14.69 -3.93
C VAL A 148 -13.71 -14.45 -3.92
N ALA A 149 -14.25 -14.04 -2.78
CA ALA A 149 -15.65 -13.68 -2.58
C ALA A 149 -15.79 -12.61 -1.48
N PRO A 150 -16.95 -11.95 -1.32
CA PRO A 150 -17.24 -11.19 -0.10
C PRO A 150 -16.92 -12.01 1.17
N GLY A 151 -16.25 -11.41 2.16
CA GLY A 151 -15.71 -12.10 3.35
C GLY A 151 -14.59 -13.13 3.14
N VAL A 152 -14.22 -13.50 1.89
CA VAL A 152 -13.25 -14.58 1.63
C VAL A 152 -12.03 -14.06 0.88
N VAL A 153 -10.86 -14.15 1.52
CA VAL A 153 -9.57 -13.70 0.97
C VAL A 153 -8.60 -14.85 0.90
N LYS A 154 -7.85 -14.94 -0.19
CA LYS A 154 -6.80 -15.93 -0.39
C LYS A 154 -5.43 -15.26 -0.34
N ALA A 155 -4.55 -15.81 0.49
CA ALA A 155 -3.12 -15.48 0.47
C ALA A 155 -2.52 -15.93 -0.88
N ALA A 156 -1.73 -15.07 -1.51
CA ALA A 156 -1.15 -15.29 -2.82
C ALA A 156 0.38 -15.36 -2.81
N GLY A 157 1.00 -15.13 -1.64
CA GLY A 157 2.44 -15.14 -1.48
C GLY A 157 2.82 -14.59 -0.11
N GLU A 158 3.81 -15.21 0.53
CA GLU A 158 4.51 -14.60 1.64
C GLU A 158 5.22 -13.32 1.17
N GLY A 159 5.32 -12.37 2.06
CA GLY A 159 5.86 -11.06 1.75
C GLY A 159 6.71 -10.49 2.88
N LYS A 160 6.95 -9.19 2.76
CA LYS A 160 7.64 -8.40 3.76
C LYS A 160 7.04 -7.00 3.79
N ILE A 161 7.03 -6.40 4.97
CA ILE A 161 6.77 -4.98 5.18
C ILE A 161 8.12 -4.30 5.40
N LYS A 162 8.48 -3.33 4.55
CA LYS A 162 9.62 -2.44 4.76
C LYS A 162 9.11 -1.08 5.16
N PHE A 163 9.42 -0.60 6.36
CA PHE A 163 8.86 0.66 6.85
C PHE A 163 9.81 1.43 7.77
N GLY A 164 9.53 2.71 7.95
CA GLY A 164 10.28 3.59 8.85
C GLY A 164 9.45 4.79 9.29
N PRO A 165 9.90 5.51 10.34
CA PRO A 165 9.27 6.74 10.77
C PRO A 165 9.55 7.85 9.75
N LEU A 166 8.58 8.75 9.55
CA LEU A 166 8.81 9.93 8.71
C LEU A 166 9.54 11.05 9.46
N ASP A 167 9.53 11.01 10.80
CA ASP A 167 10.38 11.82 11.66
C ASP A 167 11.54 10.96 12.18
N LYS A 168 12.79 11.32 11.83
CA LYS A 168 13.99 10.57 12.21
C LYS A 168 14.27 10.57 13.73
N MET A 169 13.62 11.45 14.48
CA MET A 169 13.73 11.50 15.94
C MET A 169 12.81 10.49 16.64
N VAL A 170 11.89 9.86 15.91
CA VAL A 170 10.95 8.88 16.45
C VAL A 170 11.55 7.48 16.39
N SER A 171 11.44 6.77 17.52
CA SER A 171 11.80 5.36 17.64
C SER A 171 10.79 4.48 16.88
N PRO A 172 11.23 3.64 15.92
CA PRO A 172 10.34 2.73 15.19
C PRO A 172 10.01 1.43 15.93
N GLU A 173 10.71 1.14 17.02
CA GLU A 173 10.63 -0.11 17.76
C GLU A 173 9.20 -0.45 18.24
N PRO A 174 8.39 0.49 18.79
CA PRO A 174 7.03 0.17 19.20
C PRO A 174 6.15 -0.35 18.06
N VAL A 175 6.25 0.27 16.87
CA VAL A 175 5.49 -0.17 15.68
C VAL A 175 6.04 -1.49 15.15
N MET A 176 7.37 -1.66 15.16
CA MET A 176 8.02 -2.92 14.77
C MET A 176 7.57 -4.08 15.66
N ASP A 177 7.49 -3.86 16.97
CA ASP A 177 7.04 -4.85 17.94
C ASP A 177 5.59 -5.25 17.69
N PHE A 178 4.69 -4.28 17.41
CA PHE A 178 3.30 -4.58 17.05
C PHE A 178 3.21 -5.47 15.80
N LEU A 179 3.94 -5.14 14.74
CA LEU A 179 3.90 -5.91 13.50
C LEU A 179 4.52 -7.31 13.66
N LYS A 180 5.65 -7.42 14.39
CA LYS A 180 6.29 -8.71 14.68
C LYS A 180 5.43 -9.63 15.53
N GLN A 181 4.79 -9.08 16.57
CA GLN A 181 3.85 -9.85 17.40
C GLN A 181 2.67 -10.37 16.60
N SER A 182 2.34 -9.74 15.47
CA SER A 182 1.27 -10.15 14.55
C SER A 182 1.70 -11.22 13.52
N GLY A 183 2.88 -11.83 13.69
CA GLY A 183 3.40 -12.84 12.77
C GLY A 183 3.83 -12.30 11.40
N LEU A 184 3.91 -10.98 11.22
CA LEU A 184 4.30 -10.36 9.96
C LEU A 184 5.82 -10.26 9.82
N ASN A 185 6.32 -10.55 8.63
CA ASN A 185 7.72 -10.34 8.28
C ASN A 185 7.98 -8.86 8.03
N VAL A 186 8.77 -8.24 8.91
CA VAL A 186 9.01 -6.79 8.88
C VAL A 186 10.49 -6.44 8.92
N GLU A 187 10.85 -5.39 8.20
CA GLU A 187 12.19 -4.83 8.09
C GLU A 187 12.12 -3.31 8.25
N LEU A 188 13.00 -2.76 9.09
CA LEU A 188 13.11 -1.33 9.27
C LEU A 188 13.97 -0.71 8.17
N VAL A 189 13.61 0.49 7.75
CA VAL A 189 14.39 1.29 6.79
C VAL A 189 14.59 2.70 7.33
N ASP A 190 15.76 3.27 7.01
CA ASP A 190 16.13 4.63 7.45
C ASP A 190 15.40 5.72 6.67
N ASP A 191 15.07 5.44 5.41
CA ASP A 191 14.34 6.35 4.51
C ASP A 191 13.15 5.64 3.89
N PRO A 192 11.94 5.76 4.49
CA PRO A 192 10.74 5.15 3.93
C PRO A 192 10.33 5.79 2.59
N MET A 193 10.68 7.06 2.32
CA MET A 193 10.35 7.69 1.04
C MET A 193 11.15 7.07 -0.09
N ARG A 194 12.43 6.76 0.12
CA ARG A 194 13.25 6.02 -0.84
C ARG A 194 12.58 4.68 -1.23
N VAL A 195 12.13 3.91 -0.25
CA VAL A 195 11.46 2.62 -0.49
C VAL A 195 10.17 2.77 -1.30
N LEU A 196 9.39 3.82 -1.04
CA LEU A 196 8.18 4.11 -1.81
C LEU A 196 8.51 4.46 -3.27
N TRP A 197 9.55 5.26 -3.50
CA TRP A 197 10.01 5.63 -4.84
C TRP A 197 10.57 4.44 -5.62
N GLU A 198 11.37 3.57 -4.98
CA GLU A 198 11.85 2.32 -5.59
C GLU A 198 10.67 1.47 -6.08
N LYS A 199 9.65 1.29 -5.23
CA LYS A 199 8.44 0.53 -5.58
C LYS A 199 7.63 1.22 -6.69
N VAL A 200 7.52 2.54 -6.68
CA VAL A 200 6.79 3.29 -7.71
C VAL A 200 7.51 3.25 -9.05
N ALA A 201 8.83 3.35 -9.10
CA ALA A 201 9.59 3.23 -10.34
C ALA A 201 9.33 1.89 -11.05
N ILE A 202 9.36 0.79 -10.28
CA ILE A 202 9.03 -0.56 -10.80
C ILE A 202 7.56 -0.63 -11.25
N ASN A 203 6.63 -0.16 -10.42
CA ASN A 203 5.21 -0.20 -10.76
C ASN A 203 4.87 0.66 -11.98
N ALA A 204 5.55 1.79 -12.19
CA ALA A 204 5.30 2.70 -13.31
C ALA A 204 5.73 2.10 -14.65
N MET A 205 6.81 1.32 -14.69
CA MET A 205 7.20 0.61 -15.91
C MET A 205 6.35 -0.63 -16.19
N ILE A 206 5.90 -1.37 -15.16
CA ILE A 206 5.19 -2.65 -15.36
C ILE A 206 3.67 -2.44 -15.49
N ASN A 207 3.04 -1.87 -14.46
CA ASN A 207 1.59 -1.96 -14.27
C ASN A 207 0.78 -1.32 -15.40
N PRO A 208 1.04 -0.07 -15.83
CA PRO A 208 0.23 0.54 -16.88
C PRO A 208 0.47 -0.12 -18.24
N VAL A 209 1.70 -0.58 -18.53
CA VAL A 209 2.04 -1.23 -19.80
C VAL A 209 1.21 -2.51 -19.99
N VAL A 210 1.23 -3.41 -19.01
CA VAL A 210 0.47 -4.67 -19.12
C VAL A 210 -1.02 -4.50 -18.88
N ALA A 211 -1.44 -3.44 -18.16
CA ALA A 211 -2.86 -3.09 -18.05
C ALA A 211 -3.44 -2.65 -19.40
N LEU A 212 -2.73 -1.78 -20.14
CA LEU A 212 -3.11 -1.37 -21.50
C LEU A 212 -3.10 -2.55 -22.47
N ALA A 213 -2.09 -3.41 -22.39
CA ALA A 213 -1.96 -4.60 -23.23
C ALA A 213 -2.88 -5.77 -22.81
N ARG A 214 -3.53 -5.69 -21.64
CA ARG A 214 -4.40 -6.71 -21.05
C ARG A 214 -3.73 -8.09 -20.94
N CYS A 215 -2.51 -8.11 -20.43
CA CYS A 215 -1.71 -9.33 -20.27
C CYS A 215 -1.07 -9.44 -18.88
N ASN A 216 -0.47 -10.60 -18.60
CA ASN A 216 0.31 -10.81 -17.39
C ASN A 216 1.71 -10.19 -17.52
N ASN A 217 2.39 -9.99 -16.38
CA ASN A 217 3.70 -9.32 -16.33
C ASN A 217 4.75 -9.95 -17.25
N GLY A 218 4.76 -11.28 -17.36
CA GLY A 218 5.76 -12.02 -18.14
C GLY A 218 5.77 -11.66 -19.63
N LYS A 219 4.68 -11.10 -20.17
CA LYS A 219 4.62 -10.72 -21.59
C LYS A 219 5.60 -9.62 -21.96
N ILE A 220 6.02 -8.80 -20.98
CA ILE A 220 7.09 -7.80 -21.17
C ILE A 220 8.42 -8.48 -21.57
N LEU A 221 8.74 -9.63 -20.97
CA LEU A 221 10.00 -10.35 -21.22
C LEU A 221 10.03 -11.02 -22.60
N GLU A 222 8.87 -11.25 -23.21
CA GLU A 222 8.74 -11.89 -24.52
C GLU A 222 8.83 -10.88 -25.69
N VAL A 223 8.64 -9.59 -25.42
CA VAL A 223 8.54 -8.54 -26.45
C VAL A 223 9.60 -7.49 -26.20
N ARG A 224 10.65 -7.49 -27.04
CA ARG A 224 11.79 -6.57 -26.93
C ARG A 224 11.34 -5.11 -26.82
N GLU A 225 10.43 -4.69 -27.69
CA GLU A 225 9.92 -3.31 -27.73
C GLU A 225 9.17 -2.93 -26.44
N ALA A 226 8.52 -3.90 -25.77
CA ALA A 226 7.87 -3.66 -24.49
C ALA A 226 8.89 -3.48 -23.37
N LEU A 227 9.96 -4.29 -23.36
CA LEU A 227 11.05 -4.16 -22.40
C LEU A 227 11.82 -2.84 -22.58
N GLU A 228 12.05 -2.43 -23.82
CA GLU A 228 12.65 -1.12 -24.16
C GLU A 228 11.77 0.04 -23.65
N LEU A 229 10.45 -0.01 -23.87
CA LEU A 229 9.53 0.97 -23.30
C LEU A 229 9.59 0.98 -21.77
N CYS A 230 9.60 -0.20 -21.13
CA CYS A 230 9.71 -0.32 -19.68
C CYS A 230 10.99 0.33 -19.15
N ARG A 231 12.11 0.18 -19.88
CA ARG A 231 13.37 0.83 -19.51
C ARG A 231 13.25 2.36 -19.56
N VAL A 232 12.65 2.91 -20.61
CA VAL A 232 12.44 4.37 -20.71
C VAL A 232 11.54 4.89 -19.57
N LEU A 233 10.44 4.19 -19.27
CA LEU A 233 9.54 4.56 -18.17
C LEU A 233 10.23 4.49 -16.81
N PHE A 234 11.10 3.50 -16.62
CA PHE A 234 11.92 3.37 -15.43
C PHE A 234 12.88 4.55 -15.27
N ASP A 235 13.64 4.88 -16.31
CA ASP A 235 14.61 5.97 -16.31
C ASP A 235 13.90 7.33 -16.03
N GLU A 236 12.73 7.57 -16.64
CA GLU A 236 11.90 8.76 -16.36
C GLU A 236 11.40 8.81 -14.91
N ALA A 237 11.05 7.66 -14.31
CA ALA A 237 10.66 7.59 -12.91
C ALA A 237 11.84 7.91 -11.96
N LEU A 238 13.06 7.49 -12.31
CA LEU A 238 14.27 7.86 -11.55
C LEU A 238 14.51 9.38 -11.62
N GLU A 239 14.31 10.00 -12.78
CA GLU A 239 14.45 11.44 -12.93
C GLU A 239 13.42 12.22 -12.10
N ALA A 240 12.18 11.75 -12.04
CA ALA A 240 11.18 12.30 -11.13
C ALA A 240 11.56 12.14 -9.65
N ALA A 241 12.18 11.02 -9.27
CA ALA A 241 12.68 10.83 -7.91
C ALA A 241 13.77 11.85 -7.56
N ARG A 242 14.71 12.11 -8.49
CA ARG A 242 15.75 13.15 -8.31
C ARG A 242 15.13 14.55 -8.12
N CYS A 243 14.05 14.86 -8.82
CA CYS A 243 13.32 16.13 -8.66
C CYS A 243 12.78 16.35 -7.24
N GLU A 244 12.50 15.27 -6.51
CA GLU A 244 12.02 15.26 -5.13
C GLU A 244 13.16 15.00 -4.11
N GLY A 245 14.42 15.07 -4.57
CA GLY A 245 15.61 14.93 -3.72
C GLY A 245 15.94 13.49 -3.33
N ILE A 246 15.33 12.51 -3.98
CA ILE A 246 15.56 11.09 -3.72
C ILE A 246 16.51 10.53 -4.78
N THR A 247 17.66 10.01 -4.33
CA THR A 247 18.62 9.33 -5.22
C THR A 247 18.43 7.83 -5.10
N LEU A 248 18.14 7.19 -6.22
CA LEU A 248 17.97 5.75 -6.35
C LEU A 248 19.18 5.16 -7.09
N ASP A 249 19.59 3.96 -6.68
CA ASP A 249 20.66 3.23 -7.35
C ASP A 249 20.07 2.52 -8.58
N GLU A 250 20.38 3.05 -9.76
CA GLU A 250 19.78 2.62 -11.03
C GLU A 250 20.09 1.15 -11.36
N GLU A 251 21.34 0.73 -11.22
CA GLU A 251 21.77 -0.61 -11.62
C GLU A 251 21.15 -1.69 -10.73
N SER A 252 21.21 -1.48 -9.41
CA SER A 252 20.63 -2.43 -8.45
C SER A 252 19.10 -2.45 -8.55
N LEU A 253 18.46 -1.30 -8.73
CA LEU A 253 17.01 -1.22 -8.81
C LEU A 253 16.47 -1.79 -10.13
N TRP A 254 17.17 -1.58 -11.26
CA TRP A 254 16.82 -2.20 -12.53
C TRP A 254 16.96 -3.73 -12.46
N SER A 255 18.05 -4.23 -11.87
CA SER A 255 18.26 -5.66 -11.66
C SER A 255 17.13 -6.25 -10.80
N PHE A 256 16.76 -5.57 -9.71
CA PHE A 256 15.63 -5.97 -8.88
C PHE A 256 14.30 -5.91 -9.63
N ALA A 257 14.08 -4.92 -10.49
CA ALA A 257 12.88 -4.83 -11.32
C ALA A 257 12.74 -6.02 -12.28
N MET A 258 13.85 -6.49 -12.86
CA MET A 258 13.88 -7.69 -13.70
C MET A 258 13.55 -8.94 -12.90
N GLU A 259 14.12 -9.11 -11.70
CA GLU A 259 13.74 -10.22 -10.81
C GLU A 259 12.25 -10.19 -10.45
N VAL A 260 11.69 -9.00 -10.19
CA VAL A 260 10.26 -8.85 -9.93
C VAL A 260 9.45 -9.29 -11.14
N LEU A 261 9.80 -8.87 -12.35
CA LEU A 261 9.13 -9.32 -13.58
C LEU A 261 9.16 -10.83 -13.75
N GLU A 262 10.32 -11.46 -13.55
CA GLU A 262 10.49 -12.91 -13.66
C GLU A 262 9.67 -13.67 -12.61
N LYS A 263 9.83 -13.32 -11.32
CA LYS A 263 9.12 -13.96 -10.21
C LYS A 263 7.61 -13.76 -10.26
N THR A 264 7.16 -12.68 -10.90
CA THR A 264 5.75 -12.35 -11.04
C THR A 264 5.23 -12.56 -12.46
N ALA A 265 5.92 -13.32 -13.32
CA ALA A 265 5.58 -13.45 -14.73
C ALA A 265 4.13 -13.93 -14.98
N ALA A 266 3.64 -14.85 -14.14
CA ALA A 266 2.26 -15.35 -14.19
C ALA A 266 1.24 -14.42 -13.53
N ASN A 267 1.69 -13.38 -12.82
CA ASN A 267 0.82 -12.50 -12.07
C ASN A 267 0.07 -11.56 -13.01
N ARG A 268 -1.19 -11.35 -12.64
CA ARG A 268 -2.05 -10.33 -13.21
C ARG A 268 -2.06 -9.13 -12.26
N PRO A 269 -1.48 -7.97 -12.62
CA PRO A 269 -1.31 -6.87 -11.67
C PRO A 269 -2.64 -6.23 -11.30
N SER A 270 -2.68 -5.62 -10.11
CA SER A 270 -3.90 -5.02 -9.54
C SER A 270 -4.51 -3.93 -10.43
N MET A 271 -3.68 -3.16 -11.15
CA MET A 271 -4.14 -2.13 -12.09
C MET A 271 -4.95 -2.73 -13.25
N LEU A 272 -4.51 -3.86 -13.81
CA LEU A 272 -5.26 -4.58 -14.84
C LEU A 272 -6.57 -5.17 -14.29
N GLN A 273 -6.54 -5.68 -13.05
CA GLN A 273 -7.74 -6.18 -12.38
C GLN A 273 -8.78 -5.08 -12.12
N ASP A 274 -8.33 -3.89 -11.73
CA ASP A 274 -9.18 -2.72 -11.55
C ASP A 274 -9.80 -2.28 -12.89
N LEU A 275 -8.99 -2.20 -13.96
CA LEU A 275 -9.46 -1.82 -15.29
C LEU A 275 -10.52 -2.78 -15.84
N GLU A 276 -10.29 -4.10 -15.79
CA GLU A 276 -11.29 -5.07 -16.27
C GLU A 276 -12.56 -5.11 -15.44
N SER A 277 -12.47 -4.74 -14.16
CA SER A 277 -13.64 -4.66 -13.28
C SER A 277 -14.36 -3.31 -13.40
N GLY A 278 -13.96 -2.43 -14.31
CA GLY A 278 -14.53 -1.08 -14.45
C GLY A 278 -14.34 -0.23 -13.19
N ARG A 279 -13.24 -0.44 -12.44
CA ARG A 279 -12.89 0.34 -11.25
C ARG A 279 -11.80 1.36 -11.58
N ARG A 280 -11.82 2.48 -10.86
CA ARG A 280 -10.72 3.45 -10.86
C ARG A 280 -9.41 2.78 -10.42
N THR A 281 -8.31 3.04 -11.13
CA THR A 281 -7.00 2.49 -10.79
C THR A 281 -6.20 3.44 -9.88
N GLU A 282 -4.98 3.03 -9.51
CA GLU A 282 -4.03 3.86 -8.75
C GLU A 282 -3.06 4.64 -9.65
N ASN A 283 -3.34 4.75 -10.95
CA ASN A 283 -2.44 5.38 -11.92
C ASN A 283 -2.11 6.85 -11.58
N GLU A 284 -3.04 7.58 -10.97
CA GLU A 284 -2.81 8.94 -10.45
C GLU A 284 -1.69 8.99 -9.40
N ALA A 285 -1.64 8.01 -8.51
CA ALA A 285 -0.63 7.95 -7.45
C ALA A 285 0.71 7.34 -7.93
N ILE A 286 0.76 6.80 -9.16
CA ILE A 286 1.96 6.22 -9.76
C ILE A 286 2.45 7.18 -10.84
N SER A 287 1.96 7.04 -12.07
CA SER A 287 2.40 7.84 -13.21
C SER A 287 1.97 9.31 -13.09
N GLY A 288 0.79 9.57 -12.54
CA GLY A 288 0.33 10.95 -12.30
C GLY A 288 1.23 11.71 -11.31
N TYR A 289 1.65 11.05 -10.23
CA TYR A 289 2.57 11.65 -9.26
C TYR A 289 3.97 11.86 -9.86
N ILE A 290 4.49 10.90 -10.63
CA ILE A 290 5.78 11.03 -11.35
C ILE A 290 5.77 12.29 -12.22
N LEU A 291 4.71 12.49 -13.02
CA LEU A 291 4.56 13.68 -13.86
C LEU A 291 4.50 14.97 -13.03
N LYS A 292 3.73 14.97 -11.93
CA LYS A 292 3.63 16.13 -11.03
C LYS A 292 4.97 16.48 -10.39
N ALA A 293 5.76 15.48 -9.98
CA ALA A 293 7.07 15.69 -9.37
C ALA A 293 8.06 16.36 -10.35
N ALA A 294 8.09 15.89 -11.60
CA ALA A 294 8.93 16.45 -12.65
C ALA A 294 8.48 17.86 -13.09
N GLU A 295 7.16 18.08 -13.21
CA GLU A 295 6.58 19.37 -13.61
C GLU A 295 6.99 20.51 -12.66
N LYS A 296 7.03 20.26 -11.34
CA LYS A 296 7.50 21.24 -10.34
C LYS A 296 8.92 21.75 -10.60
N LYS A 297 9.73 20.99 -11.35
CA LYS A 297 11.13 21.31 -11.70
C LYS A 297 11.31 21.66 -13.17
N GLY A 298 10.23 21.69 -13.97
CA GLY A 298 10.29 21.93 -15.40
C GLY A 298 10.92 20.79 -16.20
N VAL A 299 10.90 19.57 -15.68
CA VAL A 299 11.41 18.37 -16.38
C VAL A 299 10.26 17.70 -17.14
N GLU A 300 10.51 17.38 -18.41
CA GLU A 300 9.55 16.65 -19.25
C GLU A 300 9.79 15.15 -19.22
N LEU A 301 8.72 14.38 -19.07
CA LEU A 301 8.72 12.90 -19.06
C LEU A 301 7.77 12.38 -20.16
N PRO A 302 8.16 12.47 -21.44
CA PRO A 302 7.27 12.23 -22.57
C PRO A 302 6.69 10.82 -22.61
N ALA A 303 7.46 9.78 -22.30
CA ALA A 303 6.96 8.40 -22.37
C ALA A 303 5.91 8.15 -21.29
N THR A 304 6.20 8.55 -20.05
CA THR A 304 5.28 8.49 -18.91
C THR A 304 4.02 9.28 -19.21
N LYS A 305 4.13 10.47 -19.82
CA LYS A 305 2.97 11.29 -20.20
C LYS A 305 2.05 10.59 -21.20
N VAL A 306 2.62 9.92 -22.22
CA VAL A 306 1.85 9.14 -23.20
C VAL A 306 1.15 7.97 -22.52
N VAL A 307 1.89 7.15 -21.76
CA VAL A 307 1.34 5.98 -21.07
C VAL A 307 0.26 6.38 -20.05
N TYR A 308 0.50 7.45 -19.29
CA TYR A 308 -0.49 8.02 -18.38
C TYR A 308 -1.76 8.44 -19.14
N SER A 309 -1.64 9.16 -20.25
CA SER A 309 -2.79 9.62 -21.04
C SER A 309 -3.60 8.47 -21.63
N LEU A 310 -2.93 7.42 -22.11
CA LEU A 310 -3.59 6.20 -22.59
C LEU A 310 -4.29 5.46 -21.45
N MET A 311 -3.69 5.38 -20.27
CA MET A 311 -4.33 4.82 -19.09
C MET A 311 -5.58 5.59 -18.69
N LYS A 312 -5.54 6.93 -18.70
CA LYS A 312 -6.74 7.76 -18.46
C LYS A 312 -7.84 7.42 -19.45
N LEU A 313 -7.52 7.35 -20.75
CA LEU A 313 -8.49 6.94 -21.76
C LEU A 313 -9.07 5.54 -21.49
N ALA A 314 -8.21 4.58 -21.14
CA ALA A 314 -8.63 3.22 -20.84
C ALA A 314 -9.56 3.15 -19.63
N GLU A 315 -9.27 3.89 -18.55
CA GLU A 315 -10.14 4.00 -17.37
C GLU A 315 -11.53 4.53 -17.74
N HIS A 316 -11.58 5.62 -18.52
CA HIS A 316 -12.84 6.19 -18.99
C HIS A 316 -13.61 5.21 -19.88
N ALA A 317 -12.93 4.45 -20.73
CA ALA A 317 -13.56 3.45 -21.59
C ALA A 317 -14.08 2.22 -20.81
N ALA A 318 -13.47 1.91 -19.66
CA ALA A 318 -13.83 0.74 -18.85
C ALA A 318 -14.93 1.03 -17.80
N ILE A 319 -15.00 2.26 -17.28
CA ILE A 319 -16.00 2.67 -16.30
C ILE A 319 -17.32 2.92 -17.03
N LYS A 320 -18.32 2.05 -16.79
CA LYS A 320 -19.63 2.11 -17.47
C LYS A 320 -20.48 3.33 -17.11
N ASP A 321 -20.15 4.05 -16.02
CA ASP A 321 -20.90 5.21 -15.51
C ASP A 321 -19.97 6.40 -15.20
N TYR A 322 -19.36 7.01 -16.22
CA TYR A 322 -18.70 8.30 -16.05
C TYR A 322 -19.77 9.40 -15.98
N VAL A 323 -20.17 9.78 -14.76
CA VAL A 323 -20.82 11.08 -14.56
C VAL A 323 -19.71 12.13 -14.62
N VAL A 324 -19.76 12.96 -15.67
CA VAL A 324 -18.91 14.13 -15.87
C VAL A 324 -19.09 15.13 -14.76
#